data_AF-R6EMU1-F1
#
_entry.id   AF-R6EMU1-F1
#
_cell.length_a   1.000
_cell.length_b   1.000
_cell.length_c   1.000
_cell.angle_alpha   90.00
_cell.angle_beta   90.00
_cell.angle_gamma   90.00
#
_symmetry.space_group_name_H-M   'P 1'
#
loop_
_entity.id
_entity.type
_entity.pdbx_description
1 polymer ?
#
loop_
_entity_poly.entity_id
_entity_poly.type
_entity_poly.pdbx_seq_one_letter_code
_entity_poly.pdbx_strand_id
1 'polypeptide(L)' 'MSTTYTTGQIARLAGLHPNTVRKYEEWELIQKPQRKENGYRIYTENDMNRLRIIFGRLQLVL' A
#
# COMPACT_ATOMS: atom_id res chain seq x y z
N MET A 1 -14.02 -13.21 -1.29
CA MET A 1 -13.12 -12.51 -2.23
C MET A 1 -12.18 -11.65 -1.41
N SER A 2 -10.87 -11.77 -1.61
CA SER A 2 -9.89 -10.96 -0.89
C SER A 2 -9.86 -9.57 -1.51
N THR A 3 -10.10 -8.52 -0.71
CA THR A 3 -10.01 -7.13 -1.18
C THR A 3 -8.58 -6.85 -1.63
N THR A 4 -8.43 -6.29 -2.82
CA THR A 4 -7.13 -5.93 -3.38
C THR A 4 -7.10 -4.47 -3.84
N TYR A 5 -5.92 -3.88 -3.78
CA TYR A 5 -5.67 -2.47 -4.06
C TYR A 5 -4.57 -2.33 -5.11
N THR A 6 -4.75 -1.38 -6.03
CA THR A 6 -3.65 -0.86 -6.86
C THR A 6 -2.75 0.06 -6.04
N THR A 7 -1.55 0.39 -6.54
CA THR A 7 -0.66 1.38 -5.89
C THR A 7 -1.38 2.71 -5.62
N GLY A 8 -2.23 3.17 -6.53
CA GLY A 8 -2.98 4.43 -6.34
C GLY A 8 -4.03 4.33 -5.24
N GLN A 9 -4.77 3.22 -5.19
CA GLN A 9 -5.79 3.01 -4.16
C GLN A 9 -5.18 2.90 -2.77
N ILE A 10 -4.15 2.06 -2.60
CA ILE A 10 -3.52 1.88 -1.28
C ILE A 10 -2.83 3.14 -0.79
N ALA A 11 -2.20 3.91 -1.71
CA ALA A 11 -1.61 5.20 -1.38
C ALA A 11 -2.67 6.19 -0.87
N ARG A 12 -3.81 6.30 -1.57
CA ARG A 12 -4.92 7.16 -1.14
C ARG A 12 -5.47 6.76 0.23
N LEU A 13 -5.68 5.46 0.46
CA LEU A 13 -6.20 4.94 1.72
C LEU A 13 -5.21 5.12 2.88
N ALA A 14 -3.91 5.10 2.60
CA ALA A 14 -2.86 5.34 3.59
C ALA A 14 -2.49 6.82 3.77
N GLY A 15 -3.10 7.75 3.01
CA GLY A 15 -2.72 9.16 3.04
C GLY A 15 -1.32 9.44 2.47
N LEU A 16 -0.84 8.59 1.57
CA LEU A 16 0.50 8.65 0.98
C LEU A 16 0.46 9.03 -0.50
N HIS A 17 1.56 9.55 -1.00
CA HIS A 17 1.79 9.66 -2.44
C HIS A 17 2.13 8.27 -3.03
N PRO A 18 1.67 7.90 -4.24
CA PRO A 18 1.98 6.59 -4.85
C PRO A 18 3.48 6.28 -4.97
N ASN A 19 4.31 7.30 -5.22
CA ASN A 19 5.78 7.11 -5.23
C ASN A 19 6.34 6.73 -3.86
N THR A 20 5.72 7.21 -2.78
CA THR A 20 6.12 6.85 -1.41
C THR A 20 5.90 5.36 -1.16
N VAL A 21 4.76 4.82 -1.60
CA VAL A 21 4.49 3.36 -1.55
C VAL A 21 5.53 2.58 -2.34
N ARG A 22 5.94 3.06 -3.53
CA ARG A 22 7.00 2.41 -4.35
C ARG A 22 8.37 2.44 -3.67
N LYS A 23 8.75 3.55 -3.03
CA LYS A 23 9.99 3.64 -2.26
C LYS A 23 9.99 2.69 -1.07
N TYR A 24 8.84 2.50 -0.42
CA TYR A 24 8.72 1.57 0.70
C TYR A 24 8.77 0.10 0.26
N GLU A 25 8.32 -0.22 -0.95
CA GLU A 25 8.58 -1.51 -1.58
C GLU A 25 10.09 -1.68 -1.85
N GLU A 26 10.75 -0.66 -2.41
CA GLU A 26 12.19 -0.68 -2.70
C GLU A 26 13.05 -0.83 -1.45
N TRP A 27 12.66 -0.19 -0.34
CA TRP A 27 13.32 -0.29 0.96
C TRP A 27 12.89 -1.50 1.79
N GLU A 28 12.08 -2.40 1.22
CA GLU A 28 11.58 -3.62 1.86
C GLU A 28 10.79 -3.39 3.17
N LEU A 29 10.27 -2.18 3.36
CA LEU A 29 9.39 -1.83 4.49
C LEU A 29 8.03 -2.52 4.36
N ILE A 30 7.55 -2.64 3.12
CA ILE A 30 6.40 -3.47 2.74
C ILE A 30 6.85 -4.62 1.85
N GLN A 31 6.09 -5.72 1.87
CA GLN A 31 6.41 -6.86 1.00
C GLN A 31 6.27 -6.48 -0.47
N LYS A 32 7.03 -7.14 -1.34
CA LYS A 32 6.88 -6.98 -2.78
C LYS A 32 5.47 -7.43 -3.18
N PRO A 33 4.65 -6.54 -3.75
CA PRO A 33 3.28 -6.87 -4.09
C PRO A 33 3.25 -7.91 -5.22
N GLN A 34 2.22 -8.74 -5.20
CA GLN A 34 1.90 -9.56 -6.35
C GLN A 34 1.61 -8.69 -7.56
N ARG A 35 1.79 -9.24 -8.77
CA ARG A 35 1.48 -8.54 -10.01
C ARG A 35 0.38 -9.27 -10.75
N LYS A 36 -0.53 -8.50 -11.35
CA LYS A 36 -1.47 -9.02 -12.37
C LYS A 36 -0.69 -9.44 -13.61
N GLU A 37 -1.33 -10.22 -14.47
CA GLU A 37 -0.79 -10.61 -15.79
C GLU A 37 -0.36 -9.39 -16.63
N ASN A 38 -1.07 -8.28 -16.50
CA ASN A 38 -0.74 -7.01 -17.16
C ASN A 38 0.37 -6.20 -16.46
N GLY A 39 1.07 -6.77 -15.48
CA GLY A 39 2.22 -6.18 -14.81
C GLY A 39 1.90 -5.18 -13.69
N TYR A 40 0.62 -4.86 -13.45
CA TYR A 40 0.22 -3.93 -12.39
C TYR A 40 0.36 -4.56 -11.00
N ARG A 41 0.84 -3.76 -10.04
CA ARG A 41 0.97 -4.15 -8.62
C ARG A 41 -0.39 -4.32 -7.97
N ILE A 42 -0.51 -5.38 -7.18
CA ILE A 42 -1.67 -5.71 -6.35
C ILE A 42 -1.22 -5.80 -4.91
N TYR A 43 -1.86 -5.01 -4.06
CA TYR A 43 -1.70 -5.05 -2.62
C TYR A 43 -2.93 -5.69 -1.99
N THR A 44 -2.72 -6.44 -0.92
CA THR A 44 -3.75 -7.10 -0.14
C THR A 44 -4.16 -6.27 1.06
N GLU A 45 -5.22 -6.67 1.77
CA GLU A 45 -5.56 -6.08 3.06
C GLU A 45 -4.42 -6.19 4.09
N ASN A 46 -3.60 -7.25 4.02
CA ASN A 46 -2.44 -7.40 4.89
C ASN A 46 -1.37 -6.33 4.62
N ASP A 47 -1.14 -5.99 3.35
CA ASP A 47 -0.22 -4.90 2.99
C ASP A 47 -0.74 -3.55 3.50
N MET A 48 -2.06 -3.33 3.41
CA MET A 48 -2.70 -2.13 3.94
C MET A 48 -2.56 -2.05 5.47
N ASN A 49 -2.81 -3.15 6.18
CA ASN A 49 -2.63 -3.20 7.64
C ASN A 49 -1.17 -2.97 8.04
N ARG A 50 -0.22 -3.51 7.27
CA ARG A 50 1.20 -3.24 7.49
C ARG A 50 1.54 -1.77 7.28
N LEU A 51 1.03 -1.14 6.21
CA LEU A 51 1.16 0.31 6.02
C LEU A 51 0.54 1.10 7.19
N ARG A 52 -0.64 0.69 7.69
CA ARG A 52 -1.24 1.32 8.88
C ARG A 52 -0.40 1.18 10.13
N ILE A 53 0.33 0.08 10.31
CA ILE A 53 1.21 -0.10 11.46
C ILE A 53 2.46 0.76 11.32
N ILE A 54 3.12 0.72 10.15
CA ILE A 54 4.36 1.46 9.91
C ILE A 54 4.10 2.98 9.90
N PHE A 55 2.97 3.40 9.34
CA PHE A 55 2.63 4.81 9.13
C PHE A 55 1.39 5.21 9.93
N GLY A 56 1.15 4.54 11.07
CA GLY A 56 0.01 4.73 11.96
C GLY A 56 -0.04 6.10 12.62
N ARG A 57 -0.28 7.12 11.80
CA ARG A 57 -0.86 8.44 12.06
C ARG A 57 -0.92 9.20 10.74
N LEU A 58 -2.04 9.11 10.03
CA LEU A 58 -2.40 10.06 8.97
C LEU A 58 -3.93 10.13 8.73
N GLN A 59 -4.73 10.02 9.80
CA GLN A 59 -6.07 10.64 9.92
C GLN A 59 -6.66 10.35 11.31
N LEU A 60 -6.22 11.10 12.32
CA LEU A 60 -6.98 11.32 13.55
C LEU A 60 -6.85 12.80 13.90
N VAL A 61 -7.48 13.65 13.10
CA VAL A 61 -8.19 14.87 13.53
C VAL A 61 -9.23 15.15 12.43
N LEU A 62 -10.50 14.87 12.74
CA LEU A 62 -11.62 15.63 12.16
C LEU A 62 -11.85 16.84 13.07
#